data_AF-A0AAV0KYR2-F1
#
_entry.id   AF-A0AAV0KYR2-F1
#
_cell.length_a   1.000
_cell.length_b   1.000
_cell.length_c   1.000
_cell.angle_alpha   90.00
_cell.angle_beta   90.00
_cell.angle_gamma   90.00
#
_symmetry.space_group_name_H-M   'P 1'
#
loop_
_entity.id
_entity.type
_entity.pdbx_description
1 polymer ?
#
loop_
_entity_poly.entity_id
_entity_poly.type
_entity_poly.pdbx_seq_one_letter_code
_entity_poly.pdbx_strand_id
1 'polypeptide(L)'
;MNCNGKKLGFAARRKVSERNRQMLKTMQSTTVGAGVIPAGVGSPEEVMYMRANYEHVVGSANSESFHLINPDEWEGQELGVFLIRSC
;
A
#
# COMPACT_ATOMS: atom_id res chain seq x y z
N MET A 1 -0.22 -3.14 -11.67
CA MET A 1 -0.40 -2.07 -10.68
C MET A 1 -0.13 -0.76 -11.38
N ASN A 2 -1.11 0.13 -11.39
CA ASN A 2 -0.95 1.49 -11.89
C ASN A 2 -1.06 2.47 -10.71
N CYS A 3 -0.22 3.48 -10.66
CA CYS A 3 -0.33 4.57 -9.70
C CYS A 3 -0.53 5.87 -10.47
N ASN A 4 -1.60 6.62 -10.16
CA ASN A 4 -1.97 7.86 -10.86
C ASN A 4 -1.96 7.70 -12.39
N GLY A 5 -2.56 6.60 -12.87
CA GLY A 5 -2.65 6.27 -14.29
C GLY A 5 -1.36 5.70 -14.92
N LYS A 6 -0.22 5.70 -14.23
CA LYS A 6 1.04 5.15 -14.74
C LYS A 6 1.27 3.72 -14.27
N LYS A 7 1.61 2.80 -15.18
CA LYS A 7 1.98 1.43 -14.84
C LYS A 7 3.33 1.44 -14.11
N LEU A 8 3.34 1.07 -12.83
CA LEU A 8 4.55 1.06 -12.00
C LEU A 8 5.07 -0.34 -11.67
N GLY A 9 4.28 -1.39 -11.91
CA GLY A 9 4.75 -2.76 -11.73
C GLY A 9 3.65 -3.77 -11.43
N PHE A 10 4.00 -4.76 -10.62
CA PHE A 10 3.14 -5.88 -10.25
C PHE A 10 2.89 -5.88 -8.75
N ALA A 11 1.68 -6.27 -8.37
CA ALA A 11 1.30 -6.51 -6.99
C ALA A 11 0.85 -7.96 -6.87
N ALA A 12 1.16 -8.60 -5.73
CA ALA A 12 0.75 -9.96 -5.45
C ALA A 12 0.03 -10.02 -4.12
N ARG A 13 -1.16 -10.61 -4.10
CA ARG A 13 -1.84 -10.94 -2.85
C ARG A 13 -1.04 -12.04 -2.15
N ARG A 14 -0.63 -11.79 -0.91
CA ARG A 14 0.11 -12.78 -0.09
C ARG A 14 -0.71 -13.16 1.14
N LYS A 15 -0.64 -14.43 1.54
CA LYS A 15 -1.13 -14.85 2.87
C LYS A 15 -0.26 -14.19 3.94
N VAL A 16 -0.88 -13.78 5.05
CA VAL A 16 -0.16 -13.20 6.19
C VAL A 16 0.78 -14.27 6.79
N SER A 17 2.08 -14.02 6.69
CA SER A 17 3.13 -14.83 7.32
C SER A 17 3.63 -14.17 8.62
N GLU A 18 4.45 -14.88 9.40
CA GLU A 18 5.08 -14.29 10.59
C GLU A 18 5.98 -13.09 10.24
N ARG A 19 6.66 -13.16 9.10
CA ARG A 19 7.43 -12.03 8.53
C ARG A 19 6.54 -10.82 8.29
N ASN A 20 5.37 -11.01 7.69
CA ASN A 20 4.41 -9.93 7.46
C ASN A 20 3.91 -9.36 8.79
N ARG A 21 3.68 -10.20 9.81
CA ARG A 21 3.27 -9.74 11.15
C ARG A 21 4.33 -8.86 11.79
N GLN A 22 5.61 -9.24 11.68
CA GLN A 22 6.72 -8.44 12.21
C GLN A 22 6.79 -7.07 11.53
N MET A 23 6.68 -7.03 10.19
CA MET A 23 6.59 -5.76 9.45
C MET A 23 5.39 -4.91 9.87
N LEU A 24 4.20 -5.51 10.03
CA LEU A 24 3.01 -4.75 10.43
C LEU A 24 3.14 -4.21 11.86
N LYS A 25 3.82 -4.93 12.76
CA LYS A 25 4.11 -4.47 14.13
C LYS A 25 5.01 -3.24 14.14
N THR A 26 6.01 -3.13 13.27
CA THR A 26 6.88 -1.93 13.22
C THR A 26 6.12 -0.69 12.79
N MET A 27 5.05 -0.85 12.01
CA MET A 27 4.20 0.26 11.57
C MET A 27 3.11 0.61 12.59
N GLN A 28 2.96 -0.14 13.70
CA GLN A 28 1.79 -0.07 14.58
C GLN A 28 1.57 1.32 15.18
N SER A 29 2.65 2.01 15.56
CA SER A 29 2.62 3.36 16.15
C SER A 29 2.42 4.49 15.13
N THR A 30 2.57 4.21 13.83
CA THR A 30 2.40 5.20 12.77
C THR A 30 0.92 5.33 12.42
N THR A 31 0.28 6.49 12.60
CA THR A 31 -1.13 6.66 12.24
C THR A 31 -1.29 6.94 10.74
N VAL A 32 -0.57 7.94 10.24
CA VAL A 32 -0.45 8.30 8.81
C VAL A 32 1.00 8.69 8.54
N GLY A 33 1.59 8.25 7.42
CA GLY A 33 2.95 8.61 7.02
C GLY A 33 3.62 7.57 6.12
N ALA A 34 4.87 7.84 5.75
CA ALA A 34 5.73 6.92 5.02
C ALA A 34 7.05 6.71 5.78
N GLY A 35 7.70 5.57 5.57
CA GLY A 35 8.96 5.25 6.22
C GLY A 35 9.66 4.03 5.63
N VAL A 36 10.77 3.64 6.26
CA VAL A 36 11.57 2.47 5.88
C VAL A 36 11.65 1.51 7.05
N ILE A 37 11.39 0.23 6.79
CA ILE A 37 11.66 -0.88 7.70
C ILE A 37 13.04 -1.43 7.33
N PRO A 38 14.01 -1.43 8.26
CA PRO A 38 15.34 -1.97 8.01
C PRO A 38 15.32 -3.45 7.62
N ALA A 39 16.33 -3.88 6.88
CA ALA A 39 16.56 -5.29 6.62
C ALA A 39 16.68 -6.10 7.93
N GLY A 40 16.23 -7.35 7.89
CA GLY A 40 16.20 -8.26 9.04
C GLY A 40 14.88 -8.27 9.81
N VAL A 41 14.04 -7.25 9.66
CA VAL A 41 12.70 -7.23 10.28
C VAL A 41 11.65 -7.75 9.31
N GLY A 42 11.56 -9.08 9.20
CA GLY A 42 10.63 -9.77 8.32
C GLY A 42 11.02 -9.80 6.84
N SER A 43 11.94 -8.95 6.37
CA SER A 43 12.51 -8.98 5.01
C SER A 43 14.03 -9.11 5.03
N PRO A 44 14.62 -9.75 4.00
CA PRO A 44 16.07 -9.76 3.80
C PRO A 44 16.61 -8.41 3.32
N GLU A 45 15.75 -7.54 2.80
CA GLU A 45 16.08 -6.21 2.29
C GLU A 45 15.27 -5.14 3.03
N GLU A 46 15.65 -3.87 2.89
CA GLU A 46 14.88 -2.75 3.42
C GLU A 46 13.53 -2.64 2.70
N VAL A 47 12.47 -2.35 3.46
CA VAL A 47 11.10 -2.23 2.94
C VAL A 47 10.60 -0.82 3.18
N MET A 48 10.37 -0.08 2.10
CA MET A 48 9.64 1.18 2.15
C MET A 48 8.14 0.91 2.34
N TYR A 49 7.48 1.71 3.17
CA TYR A 49 6.06 1.59 3.44
C TYR A 49 5.37 2.95 3.50
N MET A 50 4.06 2.92 3.26
CA MET A 50 3.15 4.05 3.49
C MET A 50 1.93 3.54 4.24
N ARG A 51 1.56 4.22 5.33
CA ARG A 51 0.35 3.97 6.10
C ARG A 51 -0.53 5.22 6.02
N ALA A 52 -1.76 5.05 5.56
CA ALA A 52 -2.73 6.12 5.43
C ALA A 52 -4.14 5.54 5.37
N ASN A 53 -5.15 6.41 5.40
CA ASN A 53 -6.52 6.01 5.10
C ASN A 53 -6.76 6.05 3.60
N TYR A 54 -7.45 5.04 3.08
CA TYR A 54 -7.80 4.97 1.66
C TYR A 54 -9.27 4.64 1.52
N GLU A 55 -9.91 5.24 0.52
CA GLU A 55 -11.18 4.75 -0.01
C GLU A 55 -10.88 3.55 -0.90
N HIS A 56 -11.43 2.39 -0.54
CA HIS A 56 -11.32 1.16 -1.33
C HIS A 56 -12.55 1.02 -2.23
N VAL A 57 -12.32 0.97 -3.53
CA VAL A 57 -13.37 0.82 -4.54
C VAL A 57 -13.14 -0.47 -5.31
N VAL A 58 -14.14 -1.34 -5.34
CA VAL A 58 -14.12 -2.58 -6.12
C VAL A 58 -14.82 -2.32 -7.44
N GLY A 59 -14.05 -2.28 -8.53
CA GLY A 59 -14.60 -2.04 -9.87
C GLY A 59 -15.20 -3.31 -10.49
N SER A 60 -14.53 -4.45 -10.37
CA SER A 60 -15.01 -5.75 -10.87
C SER A 60 -14.37 -6.91 -10.13
N ALA A 61 -14.74 -8.15 -10.49
CA ALA A 61 -14.10 -9.35 -9.96
C ALA A 61 -12.56 -9.36 -10.12
N ASN A 62 -12.04 -8.62 -11.09
CA ASN A 62 -10.62 -8.55 -11.43
C ASN A 62 -9.99 -7.17 -11.20
N SER A 63 -10.73 -6.21 -10.65
CA SER A 63 -10.29 -4.82 -10.57
C SER A 63 -10.68 -4.16 -9.26
N GLU A 64 -9.70 -3.53 -8.61
CA GLU A 64 -9.89 -2.74 -7.39
C GLU A 64 -8.97 -1.51 -7.40
N SER A 65 -9.39 -0.46 -6.71
CA SER A 65 -8.63 0.78 -6.55
C SER A 65 -8.63 1.26 -5.10
N PHE A 66 -7.56 1.97 -4.75
CA PHE A 66 -7.37 2.59 -3.44
C PHE A 66 -7.04 4.06 -3.66
N HIS A 67 -7.88 4.94 -3.14
CA HIS A 67 -7.72 6.40 -3.26
C HIS A 67 -7.33 6.96 -1.90
N LEU A 68 -6.17 7.62 -1.82
CA LEU A 68 -5.69 8.23 -0.58
C LEU A 68 -6.70 9.27 -0.08
N ILE A 69 -7.15 9.14 1.17
CA ILE A 69 -8.00 10.13 1.82
C ILE A 69 -7.09 11.13 2.52
N ASN A 70 -7.09 12.39 2.06
CA ASN A 70 -6.36 13.46 2.70
C ASN A 70 -7.13 13.94 3.96
N PRO A 71 -6.55 13.87 5.18
CA PRO A 71 -7.22 14.33 6.39
C PRO A 71 -7.52 15.84 6.40
N ASP A 72 -6.76 16.64 5.65
CA ASP A 72 -6.81 18.10 5.72
C ASP A 72 -7.68 18.76 4.62
N GLU A 73 -8.47 17.98 3.87
CA GLU A 73 -9.30 18.42 2.71
C GLU A 73 -8.55 19.28 1.67
N TRP A 74 -7.22 19.30 1.71
CA TRP A 74 -6.40 20.08 0.80
C TRP A 74 -6.33 19.37 -0.55
N GLU A 75 -6.39 20.13 -1.66
CA GLU A 75 -6.23 19.66 -3.04
C GLU A 75 -4.78 19.23 -3.38
N GLY A 76 -4.10 18.56 -2.44
CA GLY A 76 -2.74 18.05 -2.61
C GLY A 76 -2.68 16.88 -3.59
N GLN A 77 -1.49 16.33 -3.80
CA GLN A 77 -1.32 15.15 -4.66
C GLN A 77 -2.15 13.97 -4.15
N GLU A 78 -3.26 13.69 -4.82
CA GLU A 78 -4.03 12.46 -4.63
C GLU A 78 -3.21 11.27 -5.16
N LEU A 79 -2.95 10.29 -4.30
CA LEU A 79 -2.35 9.01 -4.70
C LEU A 79 -3.46 7.97 -4.86
N GLY A 80 -3.69 7.57 -6.11
CA GLY A 80 -4.56 6.47 -6.49
C GLY A 80 -3.76 5.25 -6.92
N VAL A 81 -4.01 4.10 -6.30
CA VAL A 81 -3.41 2.81 -6.68
C VAL A 81 -4.47 1.92 -7.30
N PHE A 82 -4.22 1.44 -8.52
CA PHE A 82 -5.12 0.57 -9.28
C PHE A 82 -4.51 -0.82 -9.47
N LEU A 83 -5.26 -1.85 -9.07
CA LEU A 83 -4.87 -3.24 -9.18
C LEU A 83 -5.82 -3.95 -10.15
N ILE A 84 -5.23 -4.46 -11.24
CA ILE A 84 -5.91 -5.34 -12.20
C ILE A 84 -5.26 -6.71 -12.06
N ARG A 85 -6.07 -7.75 -11.88
CA ARG A 85 -5.59 -9.13 -11.97
C ARG A 85 -5.29 -9.45 -13.42
N SER A 86 -4.05 -9.83 -13.68
CA SER A 86 -3.71 -10.49 -14.95
C SER A 86 -4.25 -11.91 -14.90
N CYS A 87 -5.06 -12.28 -15.89
CA CYS A 87 -5.49 -13.66 -16.11
C CYS A 87 -4.30 -14.56 -16.43
#